data_AF-A0A0F9FAQ5-F1
#
_entry.id   AF-A0A0F9FAQ5-F1
#
_cell.length_a   1.000
_cell.length_b   1.000
_cell.length_c   1.000
_cell.angle_alpha   90.00
_cell.angle_beta   90.00
_cell.angle_gamma   90.00
#
_symmetry.space_group_name_H-M   'P 1'
#
loop_
_entity.id
_entity.type
_entity.pdbx_description
1 polymer ?
#
loop_
_entity_poly.entity_id
_entity_poly.type
_entity_poly.pdbx_seq_one_letter_code
_entity_poly.pdbx_strand_id
1 'polypeptide(L)'
;MMDKQGVKALLEVFTAPVVYHASGGWENSLPKEMKETRVLAQRLELLQQGAWDKATNAEVCCYLFTASLEAPLSRDWTEIYLFVAAQEMPQVRQATGMNIPEKLSNYQESELLGLRVKIRESQKKRRKELMKDKIKVVIEEGEGKTLVAVCKDGVTDPFMKVEAKDFDTFLGECLGLKPIVEEAKTK
;
A
#
# COMPACT_ATOMS: atom_id res chain seq x y z
N MET A 1 7.20 -7.64 22.68
CA MET A 1 7.09 -8.81 21.77
C MET A 1 5.78 -8.66 21.01
N MET A 2 5.81 -8.64 19.68
CA MET A 2 4.61 -8.50 18.85
C MET A 2 3.77 -9.77 18.96
N ASP A 3 2.45 -9.66 19.13
CA ASP A 3 1.59 -10.84 19.23
C ASP A 3 1.32 -11.47 17.85
N LYS A 4 0.78 -12.69 17.85
CA LYS A 4 0.47 -13.44 16.61
C LYS A 4 -0.47 -12.66 15.67
N GLN A 5 -1.31 -11.80 16.21
CA GLN A 5 -2.27 -11.01 15.44
C GLN A 5 -1.56 -9.84 14.74
N GLY A 6 -0.60 -9.18 15.41
CA GLY A 6 0.27 -8.16 14.83
C GLY A 6 1.11 -8.70 13.68
N VAL A 7 1.72 -9.88 13.85
CA VAL A 7 2.49 -10.55 12.79
C VAL A 7 1.61 -10.86 11.57
N LYS A 8 0.38 -11.35 11.79
CA LYS A 8 -0.57 -11.63 10.71
C LYS A 8 -1.00 -10.36 9.96
N ALA A 9 -1.25 -9.27 10.68
CA ALA A 9 -1.66 -8.00 10.09
C ALA A 9 -0.53 -7.39 9.25
N LEU A 10 0.70 -7.47 9.74
CA LEU A 10 1.88 -7.05 8.99
C LEU A 10 2.04 -7.86 7.70
N LEU A 11 1.94 -9.19 7.79
CA LEU A 11 1.98 -10.04 6.60
C LEU A 11 0.87 -9.67 5.60
N GLU A 12 -0.33 -9.33 6.06
CA GLU A 12 -1.39 -8.83 5.19
C GLU A 12 -1.01 -7.54 4.46
N VAL A 13 -0.28 -6.62 5.09
CA VAL A 13 0.20 -5.39 4.45
C VAL A 13 1.13 -5.69 3.27
N PHE A 14 2.08 -6.61 3.45
CA PHE A 14 3.04 -7.00 2.41
C PHE A 14 2.44 -7.86 1.30
N THR A 15 1.46 -8.70 1.63
CA THR A 15 0.90 -9.69 0.69
C THR A 15 -0.41 -9.28 0.06
N ALA A 16 -1.05 -8.19 0.52
CA ALA A 16 -2.28 -7.70 -0.09
C ALA A 16 -2.00 -7.27 -1.54
N PRO A 17 -2.75 -7.78 -2.53
CA PRO A 17 -2.56 -7.36 -3.91
C PRO A 17 -2.99 -5.91 -4.09
N VAL A 18 -2.35 -5.16 -5.00
CA VAL A 18 -2.90 -3.88 -5.46
C VAL A 18 -4.10 -4.19 -6.37
N VAL A 19 -5.18 -3.42 -6.24
CA VAL A 19 -6.42 -3.61 -7.01
C VAL A 19 -6.54 -2.48 -8.05
N TYR A 20 -6.80 -2.86 -9.29
CA TYR A 20 -6.99 -1.97 -10.44
C TYR A 20 -8.43 -2.10 -10.97
N HIS A 21 -8.92 -1.09 -11.70
CA HIS A 21 -10.31 -1.01 -12.17
C HIS A 21 -10.71 -2.17 -13.10
N ALA A 22 -9.82 -2.57 -14.00
CA ALA A 22 -10.00 -3.73 -14.87
C ALA A 22 -8.69 -4.48 -15.07
N SER A 23 -8.79 -5.76 -15.47
CA SER A 23 -7.66 -6.63 -15.85
C SER A 23 -7.10 -6.32 -17.24
N GLY A 24 -7.30 -5.10 -17.74
CA GLY A 24 -6.98 -4.67 -19.10
C GLY A 24 -5.49 -4.39 -19.37
N GLY A 25 -4.58 -4.68 -18.43
CA GLY A 25 -3.14 -4.58 -18.63
C GLY A 25 -2.53 -3.20 -18.32
N TRP A 26 -3.33 -2.23 -17.86
CA TRP A 26 -2.87 -0.88 -17.53
C TRP A 26 -2.03 -0.80 -16.25
N GLU A 27 -1.91 -1.87 -15.47
CA GLU A 27 -1.07 -1.92 -14.26
C GLU A 27 0.42 -1.68 -14.55
N ASN A 28 0.85 -1.93 -15.79
CA ASN A 28 2.22 -1.69 -16.23
C ASN A 28 2.46 -0.24 -16.66
N SER A 29 1.39 0.54 -16.87
CA SER A 29 1.45 1.97 -17.17
C SER A 29 1.57 2.83 -15.92
N LEU A 30 1.36 2.27 -14.73
CA LEU A 30 1.56 2.96 -13.47
C LEU A 30 3.05 3.11 -13.13
N PRO A 31 3.48 4.29 -12.61
CA PRO A 31 4.83 4.47 -12.10
C PRO A 31 5.17 3.41 -11.05
N LYS A 32 6.36 2.81 -11.17
CA LYS A 32 6.82 1.74 -10.27
C LYS A 32 6.82 2.19 -8.80
N GLU A 33 7.33 3.39 -8.54
CA GLU A 33 7.36 4.03 -7.22
C GLU A 33 5.98 4.10 -6.57
N MET A 34 4.94 4.32 -7.37
CA MET A 34 3.57 4.43 -6.88
C MET A 34 3.07 3.08 -6.36
N LYS A 35 3.18 2.04 -7.18
CA LYS A 35 2.62 0.71 -6.85
C LYS A 35 3.49 -0.11 -5.89
N GLU A 36 4.80 0.12 -5.82
CA GLU A 36 5.71 -0.65 -4.98
C GLU A 36 6.11 0.07 -3.69
N THR A 37 6.36 1.38 -3.73
CA THR A 37 6.87 2.13 -2.57
C THR A 37 5.75 2.87 -1.84
N ARG A 38 4.98 3.70 -2.56
CA ARG A 38 3.96 4.57 -1.95
C ARG A 38 2.80 3.80 -1.36
N VAL A 39 2.32 2.78 -2.07
CA VAL A 39 1.29 1.87 -1.54
C VAL A 39 1.78 1.23 -0.24
N LEU A 40 2.95 0.60 -0.24
CA LEU A 40 3.46 -0.11 0.94
C LEU A 40 3.61 0.82 2.14
N ALA A 41 4.20 2.01 1.94
CA ALA A 41 4.38 2.99 3.01
C ALA A 41 3.07 3.37 3.68
N GLN A 42 2.04 3.72 2.89
CA GLN A 42 0.74 4.09 3.47
C GLN A 42 0.00 2.93 4.12
N ARG A 43 0.19 1.69 3.64
CA ARG A 43 -0.42 0.52 4.29
C ARG A 43 0.16 0.32 5.69
N LEU A 44 1.47 0.50 5.83
CA LEU A 44 2.15 0.44 7.13
C LEU A 44 1.69 1.57 8.06
N GLU A 45 1.53 2.79 7.55
CA GLU A 45 0.96 3.91 8.31
C GLU A 45 -0.47 3.59 8.80
N LEU A 46 -1.34 3.09 7.92
CA LEU A 46 -2.70 2.69 8.32
C LEU A 46 -2.68 1.57 9.35
N LEU A 47 -1.76 0.61 9.24
CA LEU A 47 -1.60 -0.46 10.23
C LEU A 47 -1.20 0.12 11.60
N GLN A 48 -0.22 1.02 11.64
CA GLN A 48 0.21 1.71 12.87
C GLN A 48 -0.92 2.52 13.51
N GLN A 49 -1.77 3.14 12.69
CA GLN A 49 -2.93 3.90 13.14
C GLN A 49 -4.14 3.02 13.54
N GLY A 50 -4.05 1.70 13.41
CA GLY A 50 -5.19 0.80 13.64
C GLY A 50 -6.31 0.94 12.60
N ALA A 51 -6.01 1.55 11.46
CA ALA A 51 -6.92 1.94 10.39
C ALA A 51 -6.78 1.07 9.13
N TRP A 52 -6.22 -0.14 9.26
CA TRP A 52 -5.99 -1.12 8.17
C TRP A 52 -7.25 -1.91 7.76
N ASP A 53 -8.40 -1.28 7.91
CA ASP A 53 -9.73 -1.77 7.55
C ASP A 53 -10.23 -1.24 6.20
N LYS A 54 -9.48 -0.31 5.59
CA LYS A 54 -9.75 0.33 4.29
C LYS A 54 -8.46 0.51 3.48
N ALA A 55 -8.59 0.71 2.18
CA ALA A 55 -7.47 0.93 1.28
C ALA A 55 -6.79 2.29 1.52
N THR A 56 -5.57 2.44 1.02
CA THR A 56 -4.82 3.70 1.10
C THR A 56 -5.21 4.67 -0.02
N ASN A 57 -4.82 5.94 0.12
CA ASN A 57 -5.02 6.94 -0.93
C ASN A 57 -4.15 6.62 -2.16
N ALA A 58 -2.93 6.10 -1.96
CA ALA A 58 -2.11 5.59 -3.04
C ALA A 58 -2.80 4.46 -3.84
N GLU A 59 -3.51 3.55 -3.17
CA GLU A 59 -4.25 2.49 -3.85
C GLU A 59 -5.47 3.00 -4.62
N VAL A 60 -6.17 4.00 -4.07
CA VAL A 60 -7.24 4.69 -4.80
C VAL A 60 -6.69 5.38 -6.04
N CYS A 61 -5.54 6.04 -5.94
CA CYS A 61 -4.89 6.68 -7.08
C CYS A 61 -4.52 5.66 -8.17
N CYS A 62 -3.97 4.50 -7.80
CA CYS A 62 -3.71 3.40 -8.74
C CYS A 62 -5.00 2.93 -9.42
N TYR A 63 -6.07 2.74 -8.65
CA TYR A 63 -7.36 2.30 -9.17
C TYR A 63 -7.94 3.32 -10.17
N LEU A 64 -8.05 4.59 -9.77
CA LEU A 64 -8.63 5.66 -10.58
C LEU A 64 -7.77 6.01 -11.80
N PHE A 65 -6.44 5.92 -11.71
CA PHE A 65 -5.56 6.04 -12.86
C PHE A 65 -5.92 4.99 -13.92
N THR A 66 -6.00 3.71 -13.53
CA THR A 66 -6.36 2.65 -14.48
C THR A 66 -7.79 2.79 -15.02
N ALA A 67 -8.72 3.26 -14.19
CA ALA A 67 -10.09 3.55 -14.63
C ALA A 67 -10.11 4.67 -15.70
N SER A 68 -9.33 5.74 -15.50
CA SER A 68 -9.28 6.89 -16.40
C SER A 68 -8.70 6.56 -17.78
N LEU A 69 -7.87 5.52 -17.87
CA LEU A 69 -7.33 5.02 -19.15
C LEU A 69 -8.34 4.17 -19.92
N GLU A 70 -9.31 3.56 -19.22
CA GLU A 70 -10.33 2.74 -19.84
C GLU A 70 -11.51 3.57 -20.33
N ALA A 71 -11.94 4.56 -19.55
CA ALA A 71 -13.00 5.49 -19.92
C ALA A 71 -12.85 6.84 -19.21
N PRO A 72 -13.41 7.93 -19.76
CA PRO A 72 -13.48 9.21 -19.07
C PRO A 72 -14.18 9.08 -17.71
N LEU A 73 -13.55 9.59 -16.66
CA LEU A 73 -14.16 9.68 -15.34
C LEU A 73 -15.28 10.73 -15.34
N SER A 74 -16.32 10.50 -14.55
CA SER A 74 -17.30 11.56 -14.26
C SER A 74 -16.62 12.76 -13.59
N ARG A 75 -17.30 13.91 -13.54
CA ARG A 75 -16.78 15.10 -12.88
C ARG A 75 -16.35 14.85 -11.43
N ASP A 76 -17.22 14.23 -10.62
CA ASP A 76 -16.92 13.97 -9.21
C ASP A 76 -15.71 13.04 -9.04
N TRP A 77 -15.67 11.95 -9.81
CA TRP A 77 -14.53 11.02 -9.77
C TRP A 77 -13.24 11.65 -10.30
N THR A 78 -13.33 12.59 -11.24
CA THR A 78 -12.18 13.38 -11.71
C THR A 78 -11.65 14.28 -10.60
N GLU A 79 -12.53 15.02 -9.92
CA GLU A 79 -12.17 15.89 -8.80
C GLU A 79 -11.57 15.08 -7.63
N ILE A 80 -12.15 13.92 -7.29
CA ILE A 80 -11.60 12.98 -6.30
C ILE A 80 -10.23 12.47 -6.73
N TYR A 81 -10.09 12.02 -7.98
CA TYR A 81 -8.83 11.50 -8.49
C TYR A 81 -7.72 12.55 -8.42
N LEU A 82 -7.99 13.77 -8.91
CA LEU A 82 -7.04 14.87 -8.87
C LEU A 82 -6.67 15.26 -7.43
N PHE A 83 -7.64 15.30 -6.53
CA PHE A 83 -7.39 15.58 -5.11
C PHE A 83 -6.43 14.56 -4.50
N VAL A 84 -6.70 13.26 -4.68
CA VAL A 84 -5.89 12.18 -4.14
C VAL A 84 -4.52 12.15 -4.83
N ALA A 85 -4.47 12.22 -6.16
CA ALA A 85 -3.21 12.24 -6.91
C ALA A 85 -2.31 13.41 -6.48
N ALA A 86 -2.88 14.56 -6.18
CA ALA A 86 -2.16 15.74 -5.68
C ALA A 86 -1.62 15.59 -4.25
N GLN A 87 -2.23 14.73 -3.42
CA GLN A 87 -1.67 14.36 -2.11
C GLN A 87 -0.51 13.38 -2.28
N GLU A 88 -0.61 12.48 -3.26
CA GLU A 88 0.43 11.48 -3.49
C GLU A 88 1.64 12.05 -4.24
N MET A 89 1.39 12.95 -5.19
CA MET A 89 2.38 13.52 -6.08
C MET A 89 2.22 15.05 -6.04
N PRO A 90 2.90 15.76 -5.11
CA PRO A 90 2.76 17.21 -4.97
C PRO A 90 3.03 18.00 -6.26
N GLN A 91 3.86 17.46 -7.16
CA GLN A 91 4.10 18.00 -8.50
C GLN A 91 2.83 18.10 -9.36
N VAL A 92 1.81 17.28 -9.11
CA VAL A 92 0.51 17.37 -9.80
C VAL A 92 -0.15 18.71 -9.51
N ARG A 93 0.00 19.27 -8.30
CA ARG A 93 -0.48 20.63 -7.99
C ARG A 93 0.28 21.73 -8.71
N GLN A 94 1.53 21.46 -9.07
CA GLN A 94 2.40 22.42 -9.75
C GLN A 94 2.24 22.38 -11.27
N ALA A 95 1.63 21.31 -11.80
CA ALA A 95 1.36 21.19 -13.22
C ALA A 95 0.30 22.20 -13.66
N THR A 96 0.63 22.97 -14.70
CA THR A 96 -0.20 24.06 -15.20
C THR A 96 -1.49 23.55 -15.85
N GLY A 97 -2.62 24.22 -15.56
CA GLY A 97 -3.90 24.00 -16.25
C GLY A 97 -4.86 22.99 -15.59
N MET A 98 -4.50 22.35 -14.49
CA MET A 98 -5.41 21.48 -13.74
C MET A 98 -6.12 22.25 -12.62
N ASN A 99 -7.46 22.22 -12.61
CA ASN A 99 -8.26 22.73 -11.51
C ASN A 99 -8.41 21.64 -10.44
N ILE A 100 -7.45 21.57 -9.52
CA ILE A 100 -7.43 20.58 -8.45
C ILE A 100 -8.17 21.16 -7.26
N PRO A 101 -9.21 20.49 -6.73
CA PRO A 101 -9.92 20.99 -5.57
C PRO A 101 -8.97 21.07 -4.35
N GLU A 102 -9.16 22.12 -3.55
CA GLU A 102 -8.44 22.26 -2.26
C GLU A 102 -9.01 21.31 -1.20
N LYS A 103 -10.31 21.01 -1.28
CA LYS A 103 -11.04 20.08 -0.42
C LYS A 103 -12.14 19.38 -1.21
N LEU A 104 -12.49 18.18 -0.77
CA LEU A 104 -13.64 17.46 -1.28
C LEU A 104 -14.93 17.95 -0.61
N SER A 105 -16.06 17.81 -1.30
CA SER A 105 -17.37 17.95 -0.66
C SER A 105 -17.68 16.72 0.22
N ASN A 106 -18.59 16.85 1.19
CA ASN A 106 -19.01 15.72 2.04
C ASN A 106 -19.48 14.50 1.22
N TYR A 107 -20.13 14.75 0.08
CA TYR A 107 -20.54 13.70 -0.85
C TYR A 107 -19.33 12.98 -1.45
N GLN A 108 -18.36 13.73 -1.98
CA GLN A 108 -17.14 13.18 -2.56
C GLN A 108 -16.26 12.46 -1.51
N GLU A 109 -16.22 12.96 -0.27
CA GLU A 109 -15.55 12.27 0.84
C GLU A 109 -16.21 10.92 1.16
N SER A 110 -17.55 10.88 1.17
CA SER A 110 -18.31 9.63 1.34
C SER A 110 -18.05 8.65 0.19
N GLU A 111 -18.04 9.12 -1.05
CA GLU A 111 -17.73 8.29 -2.23
C GLU A 111 -16.29 7.76 -2.18
N LEU A 112 -15.32 8.61 -1.84
CA LEU A 112 -13.92 8.21 -1.65
C LEU A 112 -13.79 7.14 -0.56
N LEU A 113 -14.44 7.32 0.59
CA LEU A 113 -14.45 6.32 1.65
C LEU A 113 -15.07 5.01 1.17
N GLY A 114 -16.20 5.08 0.47
CA GLY A 114 -16.86 3.91 -0.13
C GLY A 114 -15.94 3.15 -1.08
N LEU A 115 -15.19 3.86 -1.93
CA LEU A 115 -14.21 3.23 -2.82
C LEU A 115 -13.06 2.58 -2.05
N ARG A 116 -12.53 3.25 -1.01
CA ARG A 116 -11.46 2.69 -0.17
C ARG A 116 -11.87 1.39 0.51
N VAL A 117 -13.12 1.30 0.98
CA VAL A 117 -13.68 0.07 1.56
C VAL A 117 -13.80 -1.02 0.48
N LYS A 118 -14.41 -0.70 -0.67
CA LYS A 118 -14.56 -1.65 -1.80
C LYS A 118 -13.22 -2.22 -2.28
N ILE A 119 -12.18 -1.38 -2.36
CA ILE A 119 -10.82 -1.83 -2.71
C ILE A 119 -10.30 -2.81 -1.65
N ARG A 120 -10.41 -2.48 -0.35
CA ARG A 120 -9.95 -3.37 0.72
C ARG A 120 -10.67 -4.72 0.73
N GLU A 121 -11.97 -4.73 0.51
CA GLU A 121 -12.76 -5.96 0.36
C GLU A 121 -12.27 -6.80 -0.83
N SER A 122 -12.02 -6.14 -1.96
CA SER A 122 -11.45 -6.78 -3.16
C SER A 122 -10.08 -7.40 -2.90
N GLN A 123 -9.22 -6.72 -2.14
CA GLN A 123 -7.92 -7.26 -1.72
C GLN A 123 -8.07 -8.51 -0.86
N LYS A 124 -8.97 -8.47 0.14
CA LYS A 124 -9.25 -9.63 1.00
C LYS A 124 -9.75 -10.82 0.17
N LYS A 125 -10.64 -10.57 -0.79
CA LYS A 125 -11.15 -11.59 -1.71
C LYS A 125 -10.03 -12.19 -2.57
N ARG A 126 -9.27 -11.36 -3.28
CA ARG A 126 -8.15 -11.81 -4.15
C ARG A 126 -7.08 -12.54 -3.34
N ARG A 127 -6.73 -12.05 -2.15
CA ARG A 127 -5.78 -12.72 -1.25
C ARG A 127 -6.31 -14.08 -0.82
N LYS A 128 -7.59 -14.22 -0.47
CA LYS A 128 -8.19 -15.52 -0.14
C LYS A 128 -8.12 -16.48 -1.32
N GLU A 129 -8.31 -16.00 -2.54
CA GLU A 129 -8.16 -16.79 -3.77
C GLU A 129 -6.71 -17.21 -4.01
N LEU A 130 -5.75 -16.28 -3.87
CA LEU A 130 -4.32 -16.55 -3.96
C LEU A 130 -3.79 -17.47 -2.84
N MET A 131 -4.43 -17.45 -1.68
CA MET A 131 -4.11 -18.31 -0.53
C MET A 131 -4.81 -19.68 -0.57
N LYS A 132 -5.65 -19.94 -1.58
CA LYS A 132 -6.05 -21.33 -1.89
C LYS A 132 -4.85 -22.14 -2.36
N ASP A 133 -3.94 -21.49 -3.08
CA ASP A 133 -2.58 -21.98 -3.25
C ASP A 133 -1.89 -21.76 -1.91
N LYS A 134 -1.49 -22.84 -1.24
CA LYS A 134 -0.96 -22.78 0.13
C LYS A 134 0.25 -21.83 0.14
N ILE A 135 0.19 -20.74 0.91
CA ILE A 135 1.32 -19.80 1.09
C ILE A 135 1.92 -20.11 2.46
N LYS A 136 3.23 -20.39 2.50
CA LYS A 136 3.97 -20.59 3.74
C LYS A 136 4.71 -19.31 4.07
N VAL A 137 4.50 -18.80 5.28
CA VAL A 137 5.28 -17.69 5.81
C VAL A 137 6.23 -18.26 6.84
N VAL A 138 7.51 -18.08 6.58
CA VAL A 138 8.59 -18.51 7.45
C VAL A 138 9.16 -17.24 8.09
N ILE A 139 9.06 -17.18 9.41
CA ILE A 139 9.71 -16.14 10.22
C ILE A 139 10.76 -16.89 11.02
N GLU A 140 12.02 -16.63 10.72
CA GLU A 140 13.16 -17.19 11.46
C GLU A 140 13.84 -16.06 12.22
N GLU A 141 13.85 -16.18 13.55
CA GLU A 141 14.61 -15.33 14.45
C GLU A 141 15.91 -16.06 14.80
N GLY A 142 17.07 -15.45 14.52
CA GLY A 142 18.38 -15.99 14.86
C GLY A 142 19.39 -14.87 15.10
N GLU A 143 20.26 -15.01 16.11
CA GLU A 143 21.39 -14.12 16.45
C GLU A 143 21.22 -12.63 16.11
N GLY A 144 20.11 -12.02 16.54
CA GLY A 144 19.87 -10.59 16.29
C GLY A 144 19.56 -10.25 14.83
N LYS A 145 18.87 -11.15 14.12
CA LYS A 145 18.30 -10.96 12.79
C LYS A 145 16.91 -11.59 12.72
N THR A 146 15.99 -10.92 12.04
CA THR A 146 14.67 -11.44 11.67
C THR A 146 14.64 -11.66 10.17
N LEU A 147 14.44 -12.91 9.75
CA LEU A 147 14.18 -13.28 8.37
C LEU A 147 12.69 -13.47 8.18
N VAL A 148 12.08 -12.67 7.29
CA VAL A 148 10.70 -12.86 6.85
C VAL A 148 10.73 -13.36 5.41
N ALA A 149 10.25 -14.57 5.20
CA ALA A 149 10.18 -15.23 3.91
C ALA A 149 8.74 -15.61 3.59
N VAL A 150 8.25 -15.23 2.41
CA VAL A 150 6.95 -15.66 1.89
C VAL A 150 7.19 -16.62 0.73
N CYS A 151 6.74 -17.85 0.90
CA CYS A 151 6.91 -18.95 -0.05
C CYS A 151 5.54 -19.40 -0.58
N LYS A 152 5.48 -19.84 -1.83
CA LYS A 152 4.39 -20.73 -2.28
C LYS A 152 4.68 -22.13 -1.76
N ASP A 153 3.66 -22.90 -1.39
CA ASP A 153 3.83 -24.26 -0.90
C ASP A 153 4.46 -25.14 -1.98
N GLY A 154 5.44 -25.93 -1.57
CA GLY A 154 6.31 -26.69 -2.48
C GLY A 154 7.44 -25.87 -3.15
N VAL A 155 7.51 -24.55 -2.93
CA VAL A 155 8.63 -23.70 -3.39
C VAL A 155 9.48 -23.31 -2.19
N THR A 156 10.72 -23.79 -2.17
CA THR A 156 11.68 -23.49 -1.09
C THR A 156 12.28 -22.10 -1.21
N ASP A 157 12.29 -21.51 -2.41
CA ASP A 157 12.81 -20.18 -2.65
C ASP A 157 11.72 -19.13 -2.41
N PRO A 158 11.87 -18.22 -1.44
CA PRO A 158 10.89 -17.19 -1.17
C PRO A 158 10.83 -16.19 -2.33
N PHE A 159 9.61 -15.87 -2.79
CA PHE A 159 9.45 -14.77 -3.76
C PHE A 159 9.63 -13.39 -3.12
N MET A 160 9.68 -13.33 -1.79
CA MET A 160 10.05 -12.16 -0.99
C MET A 160 10.87 -12.62 0.21
N LYS A 161 12.13 -12.21 0.27
CA LYS A 161 13.06 -12.42 1.38
C LYS A 161 13.52 -11.06 1.89
N VAL A 162 13.31 -10.81 3.17
CA VAL A 162 13.87 -9.63 3.83
C VAL A 162 14.64 -10.09 5.06
N GLU A 163 15.89 -9.63 5.16
CA GLU A 163 16.78 -9.87 6.28
C GLU A 163 17.02 -8.53 6.96
N ALA A 164 16.60 -8.39 8.22
CA ALA A 164 16.83 -7.19 9.00
C ALA A 164 17.38 -7.54 10.37
N LYS A 165 18.20 -6.65 10.94
CA LYS A 165 18.80 -6.83 12.27
C LYS A 165 17.74 -6.86 13.38
N ASP A 166 16.73 -6.02 13.23
CA ASP A 166 15.58 -5.98 14.12
C ASP A 166 14.37 -5.46 13.35
N PHE A 167 13.21 -5.52 13.99
CA PHE A 167 11.95 -5.16 13.38
C PHE A 167 11.86 -3.68 12.99
N ASP A 168 12.48 -2.79 13.77
CA ASP A 168 12.50 -1.36 13.49
C ASP A 168 13.40 -1.06 12.28
N THR A 169 14.52 -1.79 12.16
CA THR A 169 15.39 -1.79 10.98
C THR A 169 14.65 -2.34 9.77
N PHE A 170 13.88 -3.42 9.91
CA PHE A 170 13.02 -3.96 8.84
C PHE A 170 12.04 -2.92 8.32
N LEU A 171 11.35 -2.21 9.22
CA LEU A 171 10.43 -1.14 8.85
C LEU A 171 11.17 0.01 8.17
N GLY A 172 12.32 0.44 8.68
CA GLY A 172 13.15 1.49 8.07
C GLY A 172 13.66 1.14 6.67
N GLU A 173 14.14 -0.09 6.48
CA GLU A 173 14.61 -0.62 5.19
C GLU A 173 13.47 -0.79 4.19
N CYS A 174 12.30 -1.27 4.62
CA CYS A 174 11.12 -1.40 3.76
C CYS A 174 10.50 -0.05 3.36
N LEU A 175 10.64 0.99 4.20
CA LEU A 175 10.03 2.31 3.99
C LEU A 175 10.92 3.29 3.20
N GLY A 176 12.20 2.97 2.96
CA GLY A 176 13.16 3.91 2.38
C GLY A 176 13.38 5.18 3.23
N LEU A 177 12.88 5.18 4.47
CA LEU A 177 13.08 6.23 5.44
C LEU A 177 14.42 5.93 6.12
N LYS A 178 15.43 6.77 5.90
CA LYS A 178 16.64 6.71 6.74
C LYS A 178 16.20 6.79 8.21
N PRO A 179 16.76 5.95 9.10
CA PRO A 179 16.48 6.07 10.52
C PRO A 179 16.78 7.51 10.94
N ILE A 180 15.80 8.17 11.56
CA ILE A 180 16.04 9.43 12.26
C ILE A 180 16.86 9.04 13.49
N VAL A 181 18.19 9.06 13.33
CA VAL A 181 19.09 9.08 14.48
C VAL A 181 18.99 10.49 15.03
N GLU A 182 18.07 10.70 15.98
CA GLU A 182 18.26 11.80 16.92
C GLU A 182 19.52 11.45 17.71
N GLU A 183 20.62 12.14 17.40
CA GLU A 183 21.76 12.25 18.29
C GLU A 183 21.25 12.80 19.62
N ALA A 184 20.99 11.90 20.58
CA ALA A 184 20.94 12.26 21.97
C ALA A 184 22.33 12.83 22.33
N LYS A 185 22.44 14.16 22.25
CA LYS A 185 23.58 14.90 22.81
C LYS A 185 23.60 14.67 24.31
N THR A 186 24.34 13.67 24.74
CA THR A 186 24.82 13.58 26.12
C THR A 186 25.83 14.70 26.35
N LYS A 187 25.44 15.67 27.18
CA LYS A 187 26.36 16.53 27.94
C LYS A 187 26.95 15.74 29.11
#